data_AF-Q8L6L7-F1
#
_entry.id   AF-Q8L6L7-F1
#
_cell.length_a   1.000
_cell.length_b   1.000
_cell.length_c   1.000
_cell.angle_alpha   90.00
_cell.angle_beta   90.00
_cell.angle_gamma   90.00
#
_symmetry.space_group_name_H-M   'P 1'
#
loop_
_entity.id
_entity.type
_entity.pdbx_description
1 polymer ?
#
loop_
_entity_poly.entity_id
_entity_poly.type
_entity_poly.pdbx_seq_one_letter_code
_entity_poly.pdbx_strand_id
1 'polypeptide(L)' 'RLRWINYLRPDLKRGNFTEDEEDLLIKLHALLGNRWSLIAGRLPGR' A
#
# COMPACT_ATOMS: atom_id res chain seq x y z
N ARG A 1 0.24 -15.77 1.64
CA ARG A 1 1.15 -14.78 2.27
C ARG A 1 1.23 -13.55 1.37
N LEU A 2 0.67 -12.42 1.80
CA LEU A 2 0.59 -11.18 1.01
C LEU A 2 1.99 -10.54 0.93
N ARG A 3 2.77 -10.93 -0.09
CA ARG A 3 4.15 -10.45 -0.30
C ARG A 3 4.24 -8.96 -0.58
N TRP A 4 3.14 -8.30 -0.95
CA TRP A 4 3.12 -6.85 -1.20
C TRP A 4 3.44 -6.04 0.06
N ILE A 5 3.20 -6.61 1.25
CA ILE A 5 3.54 -5.99 2.53
C ILE A 5 5.08 -5.84 2.68
N ASN A 6 5.88 -6.73 2.08
CA ASN A 6 7.35 -6.62 2.11
C ASN A 6 7.90 -5.53 1.18
N TYR A 7 7.10 -5.03 0.23
CA TYR A 7 7.53 -3.92 -0.65
C TYR A 7 7.26 -2.54 -0.03
N LEU A 8 6.59 -2.51 1.12
CA LEU A 8 6.48 -1.31 1.93
C LEU A 8 7.72 -1.20 2.81
N ARG A 9 8.30 0.00 2.85
CA ARG A 9 9.62 0.30 3.42
C ARG A 9 9.85 -0.37 4.78
N PRO A 10 11.09 -0.82 5.09
CA PRO A 10 11.41 -1.44 6.37
C PRO A 10 11.25 -0.50 7.58
N ASP A 11 11.24 0.82 7.38
CA ASP A 11 10.96 1.84 8.41
C ASP A 11 9.45 2.06 8.65
N LEU A 12 8.59 1.35 7.91
CA LEU A 12 7.15 1.49 7.98
C LEU A 12 6.64 0.90 9.30
N LYS A 13 5.88 1.70 10.07
CA LYS A 13 5.16 1.23 11.25
C LYS A 13 4.39 -0.04 10.89
N ARG A 14 4.72 -1.15 11.55
CA ARG A 14 3.97 -2.43 11.51
C ARG A 14 2.60 -2.30 12.22
N GLY A 15 1.91 -1.18 12.04
CA GLY A 15 0.54 -0.98 12.49
C GLY A 15 -0.43 -1.48 11.43
N ASN A 16 -1.66 -1.78 11.84
CA ASN A 16 -2.73 -2.08 10.89
C ASN A 16 -2.93 -0.92 9.90
N PHE A 17 -3.35 -1.23 8.68
CA PHE A 17 -3.82 -0.21 7.75
C PHE A 17 -5.02 0.50 8.37
N THR A 18 -5.10 1.83 8.23
CA THR A 18 -6.35 2.53 8.51
C THR A 18 -7.35 2.23 7.39
N GLU A 19 -8.63 2.36 7.68
CA GLU A 19 -9.70 2.15 6.70
C GLU A 19 -9.51 3.02 5.45
N ASP A 20 -9.04 4.26 5.63
CA ASP A 20 -8.69 5.17 4.53
C ASP A 20 -7.55 4.65 3.65
N GLU A 21 -6.52 4.03 4.25
CA GLU A 21 -5.40 3.46 3.51
C GLU A 21 -5.82 2.23 2.71
N GLU A 22 -6.73 1.41 3.25
CA GLU A 22 -7.29 0.26 2.53
C GLU A 22 -8.14 0.70 1.34
N ASP A 23 -9.02 1.69 1.54
CA ASP A 23 -9.87 2.22 0.46
C ASP A 23 -9.03 2.87 -0.65
N LEU A 24 -7.96 3.58 -0.27
CA LEU A 24 -7.00 4.13 -1.23
C LEU A 24 -6.23 3.02 -1.97
N LEU A 25 -5.84 1.95 -1.27
CA LEU A 25 -5.18 0.79 -1.88
C LEU A 25 -6.07 0.14 -2.95
N ILE A 26 -7.36 -0.05 -2.65
CA ILE A 26 -8.34 -0.63 -3.57
C ILE A 26 -8.52 0.28 -4.79
N LYS A 27 -8.70 1.59 -4.59
CA LYS A 27 -8.81 2.57 -5.67
C LYS A 27 -7.57 2.60 -6.56
N LEU A 28 -6.38 2.64 -5.96
CA LEU A 28 -5.12 2.67 -6.70
C LEU A 28 -4.85 1.35 -7.43
N HIS A 29 -5.23 0.21 -6.84
CA HIS A 29 -5.12 -1.10 -7.51
C HIS A 29 -6.09 -1.21 -8.69
N ALA A 30 -7.32 -0.72 -8.55
CA ALA A 30 -8.27 -0.65 -9.66
C ALA A 30 -7.75 0.21 -10.83
N LEU A 31 -7.04 1.30 -10.52
CA LEU A 31 -6.49 2.22 -11.54
C LEU A 31 -5.16 1.75 -12.14
N LEU A 32 -4.27 1.18 -11.32
CA LEU A 32 -2.87 0.91 -11.70
C LEU A 32 -2.60 -0.59 -11.89
N GLY A 33 -3.50 -1.47 -11.47
CA GLY A 33 -3.31 -2.92 -11.44
C GLY A 33 -2.22 -3.33 -10.45
N ASN A 34 -1.48 -4.39 -10.78
CA ASN A 34 -0.41 -4.95 -9.91
C ASN A 34 0.88 -4.10 -9.83
N ARG A 35 0.81 -2.79 -10.06
CA ARG A 35 1.95 -1.86 -9.97
C ARG A 35 2.22 -1.43 -8.52
N TRP A 36 2.49 -2.39 -7.64
CA TRP A 36 2.60 -2.18 -6.20
C TRP A 36 3.65 -1.15 -5.78
N SER A 37 4.80 -1.07 -6.44
CA SER A 37 5.82 -0.05 -6.13
C SER A 37 5.30 1.38 -6.36
N LEU A 38 4.46 1.57 -7.37
CA LEU A 38 3.85 2.86 -7.69
C LEU A 38 2.67 3.18 -6.76
N ILE A 39 1.90 2.16 -6.36
CA ILE A 39 0.82 2.28 -5.37
C ILE A 39 1.41 2.67 -4.02
N ALA A 40 2.46 1.97 -3.57
CA ALA A 40 3.14 2.23 -2.32
C ALA A 40 3.65 3.67 -2.23
N GLY A 41 4.31 4.19 -3.28
CA GLY A 41 4.80 5.57 -3.29
C GLY A 41 3.72 6.66 -3.32
N ARG A 42 2.43 6.29 -3.41
CA ARG A 42 1.28 7.22 -3.36
C ARG A 42 0.48 7.13 -2.07
N LEU A 43 0.78 6.18 -1.18
CA LEU A 43 0.14 6.08 0.12
C LEU A 43 0.76 7.15 1.05
N PRO A 44 0.00 8.13 1.54
CA PRO A 44 0.54 9.17 2.41
C PRO A 44 1.07 8.53 3.70
N GLY A 45 2.34 8.81 4.04
CA GLY A 45 2.99 8.22 5.21
C GLY A 45 3.55 6.81 4.98
N ARG A 46 3.54 6.28 3.74
CA ARG A 46 4.13 5.00 3.36
C ARG A 46 5.00 5.08 2.11
#